data_AF-A0A9J6FCV0-F1
#
_entry.id   AF-A0A9J6FCV0-F1
#
_cell.length_a   1.000
_cell.length_b   1.000
_cell.length_c   1.000
_cell.angle_alpha   90.00
_cell.angle_beta   90.00
_cell.angle_gamma   90.00
#
_symmetry.space_group_name_H-M   'P 1'
#
loop_
_entity.id
_entity.type
_entity.pdbx_description
1 polymer ?
#
loop_
_entity_poly.entity_id
_entity_poly.type
_entity_poly.pdbx_seq_one_letter_code
_entity_poly.pdbx_strand_id
1 'polypeptide(L)'
;MAGAKPSRSALQSLMISMDVSAKELREILADSFFSKTRHAEPYTPTPSDDQGPLDNLFTLAELDDALRLRNAKSVPRPDGIPYSAIKNLPHNDKEALLDYYNDIWVTVDVPHMERSMG
;
A
#
# COMPACT_ATOMS: atom_id res chain seq x y z
N MET A 1 -17.20 24.56 37.03
CA MET A 1 -17.48 23.31 36.28
C MET A 1 -18.03 23.71 34.93
N ALA A 2 -17.25 23.57 33.85
CA ALA A 2 -17.64 23.95 32.49
C ALA A 2 -18.03 22.70 31.70
N GLY A 3 -19.31 22.59 31.32
CA GLY A 3 -19.82 21.50 30.49
C GLY A 3 -19.57 21.77 29.01
N ALA A 4 -18.89 20.85 28.32
CA ALA A 4 -18.75 20.87 26.87
C ALA A 4 -20.11 20.64 26.21
N LYS A 5 -20.54 21.55 25.33
CA LYS A 5 -21.78 21.39 24.55
C LYS A 5 -21.54 20.41 23.38
N PRO A 6 -22.50 19.53 23.05
CA PRO A 6 -22.35 18.59 21.95
C PRO A 6 -22.31 19.33 20.60
N SER A 7 -21.27 19.09 19.80
CA SER A 7 -21.21 19.59 18.42
C SER A 7 -22.28 18.90 17.59
N ARG A 8 -23.20 19.66 16.99
CA ARG A 8 -24.13 19.11 16.00
C ARG A 8 -23.33 18.53 14.84
N SER A 9 -23.66 17.30 14.45
CA SER A 9 -23.04 16.65 13.28
C SER A 9 -23.35 17.46 12.03
N ALA A 10 -22.37 17.66 11.14
CA ALA A 10 -22.55 18.44 9.90
C ALA A 10 -23.77 17.98 9.08
N LEU A 11 -24.08 16.68 9.13
CA LEU A 11 -25.27 16.10 8.49
C LEU A 11 -26.58 16.62 9.09
N GLN A 12 -26.64 16.83 10.41
CA GLN A 12 -27.82 17.37 11.08
C GLN A 12 -28.05 18.84 10.71
N SER A 13 -26.97 19.62 10.60
CA SER A 13 -27.06 21.00 10.11
C SER A 13 -27.57 21.05 8.67
N LEU A 14 -27.12 20.12 7.82
CA LEU A 14 -27.56 20.03 6.43
C LEU A 14 -29.04 19.63 6.33
N MET A 15 -29.47 18.62 7.10
CA MET A 15 -30.87 18.19 7.17
C MET A 15 -31.80 19.34 7.57
N ILE A 16 -31.41 20.11 8.59
CA ILE A 16 -32.18 21.28 9.06
C ILE A 16 -32.21 22.36 7.99
N SER A 17 -31.08 22.64 7.33
CA SER A 17 -31.02 23.71 6.32
C SER A 17 -31.82 23.40 5.05
N MET A 18 -31.95 22.12 4.72
CA MET A 18 -32.66 21.67 3.52
C MET A 18 -34.11 21.27 3.80
N ASP A 19 -34.53 21.27 5.06
CA ASP A 19 -35.84 20.77 5.52
C ASP A 19 -36.15 19.35 5.00
N VAL A 20 -35.12 18.50 4.96
CA VAL A 20 -35.22 17.12 4.47
C VAL A 20 -34.95 16.12 5.59
N SER A 21 -35.63 14.99 5.51
CA SER A 21 -35.37 13.87 6.41
C SER A 21 -34.00 13.24 6.13
N ALA A 22 -33.48 12.47 7.10
CA ALA A 22 -32.23 11.75 6.93
C ALA A 22 -32.28 10.74 5.77
N LYS A 23 -33.47 10.21 5.47
CA LYS A 23 -33.67 9.27 4.37
C LYS A 23 -33.56 9.97 3.02
N GLU A 24 -34.24 11.10 2.84
CA GLU A 24 -34.20 11.89 1.61
C GLU A 24 -32.80 12.45 1.35
N LEU A 25 -32.10 12.92 2.40
CA LEU A 25 -30.72 13.36 2.26
C LEU A 25 -29.81 12.24 1.74
N ARG A 26 -30.00 11.01 2.22
CA ARG A 26 -29.22 9.85 1.75
C ARG A 26 -29.51 9.53 0.29
N GLU A 27 -30.76 9.61 -0.13
CA GLU A 27 -31.15 9.38 -1.53
C GLU A 27 -30.53 10.44 -2.45
N ILE A 28 -30.60 11.73 -2.07
CA ILE A 28 -29.99 12.83 -2.83
C ILE A 28 -28.46 12.65 -2.94
N LEU A 29 -27.80 12.30 -1.83
CA LEU A 29 -26.36 12.06 -1.84
C LEU A 29 -26.03 10.82 -2.69
N ALA A 30 -26.74 9.71 -2.52
CA ALA A 30 -26.53 8.50 -3.31
C ALA A 30 -26.68 8.79 -4.80
N ASP A 31 -27.73 9.50 -5.21
CA ASP A 31 -27.91 9.88 -6.61
C ASP A 31 -26.77 10.78 -7.10
N SER A 32 -26.32 11.76 -6.31
CA SER A 32 -25.19 12.63 -6.71
C SER A 32 -23.85 11.89 -6.84
N PHE A 33 -23.57 10.92 -5.95
CA PHE A 33 -22.29 10.21 -5.92
C PHE A 33 -22.26 9.03 -6.90
N PHE A 34 -23.37 8.32 -7.10
CA PHE A 34 -23.41 7.10 -7.91
C PHE A 34 -23.93 7.29 -9.33
N SER A 35 -24.58 8.43 -9.66
CA SER A 35 -25.02 8.69 -11.04
C SER A 35 -23.87 8.92 -12.03
N LYS A 36 -22.64 9.16 -11.54
CA LYS A 36 -21.47 9.47 -12.38
C LYS A 36 -20.69 8.26 -12.91
N THR A 37 -21.09 7.02 -12.59
CA THR A 37 -20.35 5.81 -13.02
C THR A 37 -20.99 5.02 -14.18
N ARG A 38 -21.89 5.63 -14.98
CA ARG A 38 -22.53 4.91 -16.11
C ARG A 38 -21.77 4.93 -17.43
N HIS A 39 -20.62 5.59 -17.50
CA HIS A 39 -19.68 5.47 -18.61
C HIS A 39 -18.31 5.06 -18.07
N ALA A 40 -18.20 3.81 -17.60
CA ALA A 40 -16.91 3.15 -17.61
C ALA A 40 -16.64 2.81 -19.07
N GLU A 41 -16.01 3.72 -19.81
CA GLU A 41 -15.32 3.31 -21.02
C GLU A 41 -14.35 2.17 -20.64
N PRO A 42 -14.20 1.13 -21.47
CA PRO A 42 -13.22 0.08 -21.20
C PRO A 42 -11.88 0.77 -20.95
N TYR A 43 -11.37 0.62 -19.73
CA TYR A 43 -10.06 1.12 -19.38
C TYR A 43 -9.05 0.39 -20.26
N THR A 44 -8.63 1.06 -21.33
CA THR A 44 -7.40 0.71 -22.04
C THR A 44 -6.31 1.46 -21.30
N PRO A 45 -5.47 0.80 -20.47
CA PRO A 45 -4.29 1.46 -19.95
C PRO A 45 -3.51 2.00 -21.14
N THR A 46 -3.43 3.32 -21.26
CA THR A 46 -2.44 3.95 -22.12
C THR A 46 -1.08 3.53 -21.59
N PRO A 47 -0.18 2.96 -22.41
CA PRO A 47 1.19 2.73 -21.97
C PRO A 47 1.77 4.10 -21.62
N SER A 48 1.89 4.36 -20.32
CA SER A 48 2.62 5.52 -19.82
C SER A 48 4.10 5.22 -20.03
N ASP A 49 4.71 5.92 -20.99
CA ASP A 49 6.18 5.93 -21.18
C ASP A 49 6.92 6.60 -20.00
N ASP A 50 6.18 7.20 -19.06
CA ASP A 50 6.72 7.69 -17.82
C ASP A 50 7.00 6.50 -16.89
N GLN A 51 8.25 6.03 -16.90
CA GLN A 51 8.80 5.31 -15.75
C GLN A 51 8.63 6.25 -14.55
N GLY A 52 7.60 5.99 -13.76
CA GLY A 52 7.32 6.78 -12.58
C GLY A 52 8.49 6.64 -11.60
N PRO A 53 8.58 7.52 -10.58
CA PRO A 53 9.59 7.37 -9.53
C PRO A 53 9.56 5.99 -8.84
N LEU A 54 8.46 5.24 -8.97
CA LEU A 54 8.25 3.89 -8.45
C LEU A 54 8.81 2.77 -9.35
N ASP A 55 9.19 3.07 -10.58
CA ASP A 55 9.73 2.08 -11.55
C ASP A 55 11.26 2.03 -11.52
N ASN A 56 11.89 2.81 -10.63
CA ASN A 56 13.33 2.82 -10.44
C ASN A 56 13.82 1.57 -9.70
N LEU A 57 15.10 1.24 -9.91
CA LEU A 57 15.80 0.24 -9.12
C LEU A 57 15.87 0.65 -7.65
N PHE A 58 15.81 -0.36 -6.78
CA PHE A 58 16.00 -0.17 -5.35
C PHE A 58 17.43 0.27 -5.05
N THR A 59 17.56 1.12 -4.03
CA THR A 59 18.82 1.62 -3.49
C THR A 59 19.22 0.91 -2.21
N LEU A 60 20.50 0.99 -1.85
CA LEU A 60 21.00 0.41 -0.61
C LEU A 60 20.38 1.07 0.64
N ALA A 61 20.05 2.37 0.57
CA ALA A 61 19.36 3.08 1.63
C ALA A 61 17.95 2.54 1.87
N GLU A 62 17.20 2.26 0.79
CA GLU A 62 15.87 1.65 0.89
C GLU A 62 15.94 0.23 1.45
N LEU A 63 16.95 -0.55 1.05
CA LEU A 63 17.20 -1.87 1.63
C LEU A 63 17.48 -1.77 3.15
N ASP A 64 18.35 -0.84 3.56
CA ASP A 64 18.66 -0.65 4.98
C ASP A 64 17.45 -0.15 5.78
N ASP A 65 16.64 0.75 5.23
CA ASP A 65 15.41 1.21 5.89
C ASP A 65 14.37 0.09 5.99
N ALA A 66 14.22 -0.72 4.95
CA ALA A 66 13.38 -1.93 5.00
C ALA A 66 13.87 -2.91 6.09
N LEU A 67 15.19 -3.09 6.21
CA LEU A 67 15.82 -3.90 7.27
C LEU A 67 15.76 -3.25 8.67
N ARG A 68 15.36 -1.98 8.78
CA ARG A 68 15.13 -1.31 10.08
C ARG A 68 13.67 -1.36 10.50
N LEU A 69 12.75 -1.21 9.54
CA LEU A 69 11.31 -1.12 9.78
C LEU A 69 10.67 -2.46 10.17
N ARG A 70 11.31 -3.60 9.86
CA ARG A 70 10.78 -4.90 10.25
C ARG A 70 10.90 -5.13 11.76
N ASN A 71 9.78 -5.43 12.39
CA ASN A 71 9.73 -5.78 13.80
C ASN A 71 10.49 -7.09 14.07
N ALA A 72 11.43 -7.06 15.03
CA ALA A 72 12.29 -8.19 15.42
C ALA A 72 11.54 -9.44 15.95
N LYS A 73 10.20 -9.40 16.00
CA LYS A 73 9.32 -10.51 16.41
C LYS A 73 8.85 -11.38 15.22
N SER A 74 9.44 -11.21 14.03
CA SER A 74 9.15 -12.11 12.91
C SER A 74 9.70 -13.49 13.22
N VAL A 75 8.83 -14.50 13.23
CA VAL A 75 9.25 -15.91 13.32
C VAL A 75 10.21 -16.20 12.16
N PRO A 76 11.36 -16.87 12.41
CA PRO A 76 12.25 -17.33 11.35
C PRO A 76 11.44 -18.12 10.32
N ARG A 77 11.75 -17.91 9.04
CA ARG A 77 11.15 -18.72 7.98
C ARG A 77 11.65 -20.18 8.16
N PRO A 78 10.99 -21.20 7.59
CA PRO A 78 11.43 -22.60 7.70
C PRO A 78 12.86 -22.87 7.20
N ASP A 79 13.48 -21.91 6.52
CA ASP A 79 14.90 -21.92 6.15
C ASP A 79 15.86 -21.78 7.35
N GLY A 80 15.33 -21.45 8.54
CA GLY A 80 16.11 -21.30 9.76
C GLY A 80 16.95 -20.01 9.80
N ILE A 81 16.82 -19.12 8.82
CA ILE A 81 17.59 -17.88 8.77
C ILE A 81 16.87 -16.83 9.63
N PRO A 82 17.46 -16.41 10.77
CA PRO A 82 16.84 -15.40 11.59
C PRO A 82 16.97 -14.03 10.91
N TYR A 83 16.01 -13.16 11.16
CA TYR A 83 16.03 -11.81 10.62
C TYR A 83 17.30 -11.02 10.99
N SER A 84 17.85 -11.25 12.18
CA SER A 84 19.10 -10.66 12.64
C SER A 84 20.30 -11.02 11.75
N ALA A 85 20.31 -12.19 11.12
CA ALA A 85 21.38 -12.59 10.21
C ALA A 85 21.38 -11.68 8.98
N ILE A 86 20.21 -11.44 8.38
CA ILE A 86 20.07 -10.57 7.20
C ILE A 86 20.36 -9.11 7.56
N LYS A 87 19.85 -8.64 8.71
CA LYS A 87 20.07 -7.27 9.17
C LYS A 87 21.55 -6.92 9.39
N ASN A 88 22.33 -7.90 9.85
CA ASN A 88 23.75 -7.74 10.20
C ASN A 88 24.69 -8.18 9.08
N LEU A 89 24.21 -8.36 7.85
CA LEU A 89 25.06 -8.69 6.72
C LEU A 89 26.14 -7.61 6.51
N PRO A 90 27.39 -8.01 6.16
CA PRO A 90 28.41 -7.13 5.64
C PRO A 90 27.91 -6.29 4.47
N HIS A 91 28.53 -5.13 4.25
CA HIS A 91 28.14 -4.20 3.18
C HIS A 91 28.11 -4.87 1.80
N ASN A 92 29.17 -5.59 1.43
CA ASN A 92 29.27 -6.29 0.16
C ASN A 92 28.15 -7.33 -0.02
N ASP A 93 27.74 -8.00 1.05
CA ASP A 93 26.68 -9.00 0.99
C ASP A 93 25.29 -8.35 0.86
N LYS A 94 25.12 -7.13 1.40
CA LYS A 94 23.92 -6.33 1.17
C LYS A 94 23.85 -5.80 -0.25
N GLU A 95 24.98 -5.42 -0.84
CA GLU A 95 25.05 -5.05 -2.27
C GLU A 95 24.66 -6.24 -3.15
N ALA A 96 25.22 -7.43 -2.91
CA ALA A 96 24.85 -8.63 -3.66
C ALA A 96 23.35 -8.98 -3.52
N LEU A 97 22.78 -8.80 -2.32
CA LEU A 97 21.35 -9.00 -2.08
C LEU A 97 20.49 -7.96 -2.82
N LEU A 98 20.94 -6.70 -2.87
CA LEU A 98 20.26 -5.63 -3.59
C LEU A 98 20.25 -5.90 -5.10
N ASP A 99 21.41 -6.31 -5.64
CA ASP A 99 21.54 -6.66 -7.06
C ASP A 99 20.59 -7.79 -7.43
N TYR A 100 20.48 -8.81 -6.58
CA TYR A 100 19.54 -9.91 -6.77
C TYR A 100 18.07 -9.43 -6.78
N TYR A 101 17.67 -8.53 -5.89
CA TYR A 101 16.30 -7.99 -5.89
C TYR A 101 16.01 -7.13 -7.12
N ASN A 102 16.98 -6.31 -7.53
CA ASN A 102 16.88 -5.48 -8.73
C ASN A 102 16.81 -6.33 -9.99
N ASP A 103 17.55 -7.43 -10.05
CA ASP A 103 17.49 -8.38 -11.17
C ASP A 103 16.10 -9.01 -11.28
N ILE A 104 15.50 -9.47 -10.17
CA ILE A 104 14.12 -9.98 -10.15
C ILE A 104 13.12 -8.88 -10.57
N TRP A 105 13.32 -7.65 -10.10
CA TRP A 105 12.44 -6.52 -10.42
C TRP A 105 12.42 -6.21 -11.92
N VAL A 106 13.58 -6.25 -12.57
CA VAL A 106 13.72 -5.96 -14.01
C VAL A 106 13.26 -7.13 -14.87
N THR A 107 13.63 -8.36 -14.50
CA THR A 107 13.36 -9.55 -15.32
C THR A 107 11.94 -10.09 -15.13
N VAL A 108 11.29 -9.77 -14.00
CA VAL A 108 10.03 -10.39 -13.54
C VAL A 108 10.15 -11.91 -13.38
N ASP A 109 11.39 -12.44 -13.43
CA ASP A 109 11.68 -13.85 -13.29
C ASP A 109 12.02 -14.13 -11.83
N VAL A 110 11.08 -14.76 -11.12
CA VAL A 110 11.30 -15.17 -9.74
C VAL A 110 11.94 -16.54 -9.78
N PRO A 111 13.16 -16.73 -9.23
CA PRO A 111 13.83 -18.01 -9.29
C PRO A 111 12.94 -19.12 -8.74
N HIS A 112 12.66 -20.12 -9.58
CA HIS A 112 11.90 -21.29 -9.20
C HIS A 112 12.69 -22.04 -8.13
N MET A 113 12.28 -21.88 -6.88
CA MET A 113 12.81 -22.66 -5.77
C MET A 113 12.25 -24.08 -5.90
N GLU A 114 12.96 -24.93 -6.65
CA GLU A 114 12.72 -26.37 -6.70
C GLU A 114 12.69 -26.86 -5.25
N ARG A 115 11.48 -27.17 -4.76
CA ARG A 115 11.32 -27.93 -3.53
C ARG A 115 11.94 -29.28 -3.82
N SER A 116 13.21 -29.45 -3.43
CA SER A 116 13.82 -30.76 -3.29
C SER A 116 12.92 -31.54 -2.31
N MET A 117 12.01 -32.34 -2.87
CA MET A 117 11.30 -33.36 -2.13
C MET A 117 12.34 -34.41 -1.76
N GLY A 118 12.84 -34.32 -0.53
CA GLY A 118 13.45 -35.44 0.17
C GLY A 118 12.38 -36.23 0.91
#